data_AF-Q4R9R1-F1
#
_entry.id   AF-Q4R9R1-F1
#
_cell.length_a   1.000
_cell.length_b   1.000
_cell.length_c   1.000
_cell.angle_alpha   90.00
_cell.angle_beta   90.00
_cell.angle_gamma   90.00
#
_symmetry.space_group_name_H-M   'P 1'
#
loop_
_entity.id
_entity.type
_entity.pdbx_description
1 polymer ?
#
loop_
_entity_poly.entity_id
_entity_poly.type
_entity_poly.pdbx_seq_one_letter_code
_entity_poly.pdbx_strand_id
1 'polypeptide(L)'
;MPSTRPGAPRLSALLRLSLIGLLFLLLFLPRASAGKKKLYIGALFPMSGGWPGGQACMPSAQMALDLVNNRSDILPDYELELIHYDSMVSA
;
A
#
# COMPACT_ATOMS: atom_id res chain seq x y z
N MET A 1 0.95 -54.48 29.70
CA MET A 1 0.59 -53.15 29.16
C MET A 1 1.12 -53.06 27.73
N PRO A 2 0.30 -52.91 26.68
CA PRO A 2 0.82 -52.73 25.34
C PRO A 2 1.28 -51.28 25.18
N SER A 3 2.58 -51.08 25.00
CA SER A 3 3.15 -49.79 24.61
C SER A 3 2.75 -49.51 23.15
N THR A 4 1.84 -48.56 22.94
CA THR A 4 1.54 -48.03 21.61
C THR A 4 2.75 -47.24 21.13
N ARG A 5 3.58 -47.84 20.27
CA ARG A 5 4.62 -47.10 19.54
C ARG A 5 3.92 -46.14 18.57
N PRO A 6 4.29 -44.85 18.52
CA PRO A 6 3.71 -43.94 17.55
C PRO A 6 4.09 -44.42 16.15
N GLY A 7 3.08 -44.77 15.35
CA GLY A 7 3.27 -45.17 13.97
C GLY A 7 3.83 -43.99 13.17
N ALA A 8 4.88 -44.23 12.40
CA ALA A 8 5.46 -43.23 11.52
C ALA A 8 4.37 -42.63 10.60
N PRO A 9 4.36 -41.30 10.39
CA PRO A 9 3.37 -40.67 9.54
C PRO A 9 3.45 -41.24 8.12
N ARG A 10 2.29 -41.54 7.53
CA ARG A 10 2.22 -42.04 6.14
C ARG A 10 2.80 -40.98 5.20
N LEU A 11 3.55 -41.41 4.18
CA LEU A 11 4.17 -40.52 3.17
C LEU A 11 3.18 -39.50 2.57
N SER A 12 1.92 -39.90 2.38
CA SER A 12 0.84 -39.03 1.91
C SER A 12 0.50 -37.88 2.86
N ALA A 13 0.61 -38.08 4.17
CA ALA A 13 0.41 -37.03 5.17
C ALA A 13 1.54 -36.00 5.14
N LEU A 14 2.80 -36.46 4.98
CA LEU A 14 3.96 -35.58 4.86
C LEU A 14 3.91 -34.71 3.60
N LEU A 15 3.51 -35.28 2.46
CA LEU A 15 3.30 -34.54 1.21
C LEU A 15 2.21 -33.47 1.34
N ARG A 16 1.10 -33.78 2.02
CA ARG A 16 0.01 -32.83 2.25
C ARG A 16 0.44 -31.67 3.14
N LEU A 17 1.16 -31.94 4.23
CA LEU A 17 1.67 -30.91 5.13
C LEU A 17 2.68 -30.00 4.41
N SER A 18 3.55 -30.58 3.58
CA SER A 18 4.49 -29.82 2.74
C SER A 18 3.77 -28.91 1.75
N LEU A 19 2.75 -29.42 1.03
CA LEU A 19 1.94 -28.64 0.09
C LEU A 19 1.20 -27.49 0.77
N ILE A 20 0.62 -27.72 1.95
CA ILE A 20 -0.06 -26.67 2.73
C ILE A 20 0.95 -25.60 3.18
N GLY A 21 2.12 -26.02 3.67
CA GLY A 21 3.19 -25.10 4.06
C GLY A 21 3.70 -24.25 2.89
N LEU A 22 3.86 -24.87 1.71
CA LEU A 22 4.26 -24.17 0.49
C LEU A 22 3.17 -23.20 0.01
N LEU A 23 1.90 -23.62 0.01
CA LEU A 23 0.78 -22.76 -0.36
C LEU A 23 0.68 -21.55 0.59
N PHE A 24 0.82 -21.78 1.90
CA PHE A 24 0.85 -20.71 2.88
C PHE A 24 2.03 -19.77 2.59
N LEU A 25 3.24 -20.31 2.39
CA LEU A 25 4.41 -19.51 2.06
C LEU A 25 4.20 -18.66 0.79
N LEU A 26 3.59 -19.22 -0.26
CA LEU A 26 3.30 -18.49 -1.50
C LEU A 26 2.21 -17.42 -1.32
N LEU A 27 1.23 -17.65 -0.46
CA LEU A 27 0.17 -16.68 -0.15
C LEU A 27 0.68 -15.51 0.71
N PHE A 28 1.66 -15.76 1.56
CA PHE A 28 2.21 -14.76 2.50
C PHE A 28 3.58 -14.21 2.07
N LEU A 29 4.10 -14.62 0.91
CA LEU A 29 5.35 -14.06 0.40
C LEU A 29 5.10 -12.61 -0.05
N PRO A 30 5.90 -11.64 0.43
CA PRO A 30 5.79 -10.28 -0.05
C PRO A 30 6.09 -10.26 -1.55
N ARG A 31 5.19 -9.70 -2.35
CA ARG A 31 5.42 -9.48 -3.78
C ARG A 31 6.69 -8.63 -3.94
N ALA A 32 7.65 -9.12 -4.70
CA ALA A 32 8.78 -8.30 -5.15
C ALA A 32 8.20 -7.14 -5.97
N SER A 33 8.20 -5.94 -5.39
CA SER A 33 7.70 -4.74 -6.07
C SER A 33 8.76 -4.31 -7.09
N ALA A 34 8.47 -4.52 -8.37
CA ALA A 34 9.04 -3.66 -9.41
C ALA A 34 8.51 -2.26 -9.07
N GLY A 35 9.42 -1.30 -8.81
CA GLY A 35 9.10 -0.04 -8.12
C GLY A 35 7.78 0.65 -8.51
N LYS A 36 7.22 1.42 -7.57
CA LYS A 36 5.89 2.04 -7.69
C LYS A 36 5.71 2.87 -8.97
N LYS A 37 4.56 2.74 -9.63
CA LYS A 37 4.18 3.56 -10.78
C LYS A 37 3.59 4.90 -10.32
N LYS A 38 4.03 6.01 -10.93
CA LYS A 38 3.51 7.35 -10.62
C LYS A 38 2.07 7.55 -11.11
N LEU A 39 1.23 8.15 -10.25
CA LEU A 39 -0.10 8.65 -10.56
C LEU A 39 -0.17 10.15 -10.27
N TYR A 40 -0.44 10.93 -11.30
CA TYR A 40 -0.43 12.39 -11.20
C TYR A 40 -1.82 12.93 -10.88
N ILE A 41 -1.90 13.81 -9.87
CA ILE A 41 -3.10 14.53 -9.48
C ILE A 41 -2.86 16.01 -9.78
N GLY A 42 -3.71 16.61 -10.62
CA GLY A 42 -3.74 18.04 -10.86
C GLY A 42 -4.56 18.76 -9.81
N ALA A 43 -4.04 19.87 -9.25
CA ALA A 43 -4.75 20.70 -8.29
C ALA A 43 -4.58 22.20 -8.57
N LEU A 44 -5.60 22.96 -8.15
CA LEU A 44 -5.58 24.42 -8.14
C LEU A 44 -5.82 24.86 -6.70
N PHE A 45 -4.87 25.63 -6.15
CA PHE A 45 -4.97 26.16 -4.80
C PHE A 45 -4.98 27.68 -4.86
N PRO A 46 -6.05 28.36 -4.43
CA PRO A 46 -6.09 29.82 -4.46
C PRO A 46 -5.19 30.38 -3.36
N MET A 47 -4.01 30.87 -3.70
CA MET A 47 -3.06 31.39 -2.70
C MET A 47 -3.33 32.85 -2.35
N SER A 48 -4.09 33.56 -3.19
CA SER A 48 -4.49 34.96 -2.97
C SER A 48 -5.89 35.25 -3.57
N GLY A 49 -6.37 36.49 -3.40
CA GLY A 49 -7.67 36.94 -3.90
C GLY A 49 -8.74 37.01 -2.82
N GLY A 50 -10.02 36.96 -3.22
CA GLY A 50 -11.18 37.08 -2.33
C GLY A 50 -11.25 36.00 -1.24
N TRP A 51 -10.62 34.84 -1.48
CA TRP A 51 -10.51 33.77 -0.49
C TRP A 51 -9.19 32.98 -0.68
N PRO A 52 -8.14 33.27 0.12
CA PRO A 52 -6.83 32.61 0.01
C PRO A 52 -6.80 31.25 0.73
N GLY A 53 -7.79 30.39 0.49
CA GLY A 53 -7.90 29.08 1.15
C GLY A 53 -6.77 28.09 0.81
N GLY A 54 -6.10 28.29 -0.32
CA GLY A 54 -4.99 27.46 -0.78
C GLY A 54 -3.80 27.42 0.19
N GLN A 55 -3.60 28.48 0.99
CA GLN A 55 -2.52 28.59 1.96
C GLN A 55 -2.53 27.47 3.00
N ALA A 56 -3.72 27.03 3.42
CA ALA A 56 -3.88 25.91 4.34
C ALA A 56 -4.13 24.58 3.61
N CYS A 57 -4.88 24.62 2.50
CA CYS A 57 -5.28 23.41 1.80
C CYS A 57 -4.11 22.72 1.08
N MET A 58 -3.17 23.47 0.49
CA MET A 58 -2.01 22.89 -0.21
C MET A 58 -1.10 22.08 0.72
N PRO A 59 -0.60 22.61 1.86
CA PRO A 59 0.23 21.82 2.77
C PRO A 59 -0.56 20.65 3.38
N SER A 60 -1.87 20.82 3.61
CA SER A 60 -2.73 19.71 4.07
C SER A 60 -2.82 18.59 3.05
N ALA A 61 -2.96 18.92 1.76
CA ALA A 61 -2.97 17.94 0.68
C ALA A 61 -1.61 17.22 0.58
N GLN A 62 -0.50 17.96 0.70
CA GLN A 62 0.83 17.36 0.68
C GLN A 62 1.02 16.37 1.84
N MET A 63 0.65 16.76 3.06
CA MET A 63 0.67 15.86 4.22
C MET A 63 -0.17 14.59 3.99
N ALA A 64 -1.34 14.72 3.36
CA ALA A 64 -2.19 13.58 3.05
C ALA A 64 -1.54 12.63 2.03
N LEU A 65 -0.90 13.17 0.98
CA LEU A 65 -0.18 12.38 -0.01
C LEU A 65 1.00 11.62 0.62
N ASP A 66 1.77 12.29 1.48
CA ASP A 66 2.90 11.67 2.18
C ASP A 66 2.43 10.49 3.04
N LEU A 67 1.33 10.64 3.76
CA LEU A 67 0.74 9.56 4.56
C LEU A 67 0.29 8.37 3.70
N VAL A 68 -0.35 8.64 2.56
CA VAL A 68 -0.82 7.59 1.64
C VAL A 68 0.35 6.86 1.00
N ASN A 69 1.36 7.59 0.51
CA ASN A 69 2.50 7.02 -0.19
C ASN A 69 3.39 6.17 0.73
N ASN A 70 3.51 6.54 2.00
CA ASN A 70 4.28 5.83 3.01
C ASN A 70 3.60 4.55 3.54
N ARG A 71 2.33 4.33 3.21
CA ARG A 71 1.58 3.14 3.58
C ARG A 71 1.55 2.12 2.45
N SER A 72 2.23 0.98 2.67
CA SER A 72 2.30 -0.12 1.70
C SER A 72 0.97 -0.84 1.49
N ASP A 73 0.00 -0.66 2.38
CA ASP A 73 -1.31 -1.29 2.34
C ASP A 73 -2.38 -0.49 1.59
N ILE A 74 -2.09 0.78 1.22
CA ILE A 74 -3.05 1.64 0.49
C ILE A 74 -2.78 1.60 -1.02
N LEU A 75 -1.55 1.92 -1.43
CA LEU A 75 -1.11 1.91 -2.82
C LEU A 75 0.20 1.10 -2.94
N PRO A 76 0.11 -0.24 -2.99
CA PRO A 76 1.30 -1.09 -2.98
C PRO A 76 2.16 -0.91 -4.24
N ASP A 77 1.52 -0.74 -5.39
CA ASP A 77 2.18 -0.66 -6.70
C ASP A 77 2.20 0.77 -7.28
N TYR A 78 1.69 1.77 -6.54
CA TYR A 78 1.56 3.15 -7.03
C TYR A 78 2.06 4.19 -6.03
N GLU A 79 2.45 5.34 -6.56
CA GLU A 79 2.86 6.52 -5.80
C GLU A 79 2.16 7.76 -6.37
N LEU A 80 1.51 8.52 -5.50
CA LEU A 80 0.81 9.75 -5.85
C LEU A 80 1.81 10.91 -5.99
N GLU A 81 1.61 11.74 -7.01
CA GLU A 81 2.37 12.96 -7.21
C GLU A 81 1.41 14.12 -7.51
N LEU A 82 1.57 15.21 -6.77
CA LEU A 82 0.72 16.40 -6.90
C LEU A 82 1.37 17.41 -7.83
N ILE A 83 0.65 17.79 -8.88
CA ILE A 83 0.98 18.92 -9.74
C ILE A 83 -0.01 20.02 -9.41
N HIS A 84 0.47 21.15 -8.88
CA HIS A 84 -0.42 22.22 -8.46
C HIS A 84 -0.03 23.59 -9.02
N TYR A 85 -1.05 24.43 -9.21
CA TYR A 85 -0.89 25.83 -9.62
C TYR A 85 -1.74 26.74 -8.75
N ASP A 86 -1.35 28.01 -8.67
CA ASP A 86 -2.16 29.05 -8.05
C ASP A 86 -3.22 29.53 -9.04
N SER A 87 -4.50 29.36 -8.70
CA SER A 87 -5.60 29.84 -9.55
C SER A 87 -5.91 31.31 -9.37
N MET A 88 -5.49 31.89 -8.23
CA MET A 88 -6.09 33.12 -7.68
C MET A 88 -7.62 32.98 -7.52
N VAL A 89 -8.25 33.94 -6.84
CA VAL A 89 -9.71 34.13 -6.90
C VAL A 89 -9.96 35.60 -7.20
N SER A 90 -10.65 35.90 -8.31
CA SER A 90 -11.11 37.26 -8.58
C SER A 90 -12.13 37.67 -7.50
N ALA A 91 -11.92 38.83 -6.88
CA ALA A 91 -12.85 39.41 -5.91
C ALA A 91 -14.14 39.87 -6.59
#